data_AF-A0A2E7MX94-F1
#
_entry.id   AF-A0A2E7MX94-F1
#
_cell.length_a   1.000
_cell.length_b   1.000
_cell.length_c   1.000
_cell.angle_alpha   90.00
_cell.angle_beta   90.00
_cell.angle_gamma   90.00
#
_symmetry.space_group_name_H-M   'P 1'
#
loop_
_entity.id
_entity.type
_entity.pdbx_description
1 polymer ?
#
loop_
_entity_poly.entity_id
_entity_poly.type
_entity_poly.pdbx_seq_one_letter_code
_entity_poly.pdbx_strand_id
1 'polypeptide(L)'
;MNGVVRYFKESYRLSPFAFYCEFFETLFLVSASAVLTWTVLDPATEIFIPMYLIGSILGLISTVIRKAAFTIFLCSWFVVMNTIALIQIVVN
;
A
#
# COMPACT_ATOMS: atom_id res chain seq x y z
N MET A 1 24.60 9.87 14.80
CA MET A 1 23.25 10.14 14.25
C MET A 1 22.71 8.84 13.67
N ASN A 2 21.63 8.29 14.23
CA ASN A 2 21.11 6.95 13.95
C ASN A 2 20.80 6.77 12.45
N GLY A 3 21.31 5.69 11.84
CA GLY A 3 21.26 5.46 10.38
C GLY A 3 19.86 5.51 9.76
N VAL A 4 18.82 5.20 10.56
CA VAL A 4 17.42 5.31 10.17
C VAL A 4 17.04 6.75 9.79
N VAL A 5 17.37 7.74 10.64
CA VAL A 5 17.04 9.15 10.39
C VAL A 5 17.73 9.68 9.12
N ARG A 6 18.95 9.18 8.82
CA ARG A 6 19.64 9.53 7.58
C ARG A 6 18.95 8.93 6.36
N TYR A 7 18.52 7.68 6.43
CA TYR A 7 17.76 7.01 5.38
C TYR A 7 16.47 7.76 5.04
N PHE A 8 15.70 8.17 6.06
CA PHE A 8 14.49 8.96 5.87
C PHE A 8 14.79 10.32 5.20
N LYS A 9 15.86 11.02 5.62
CA LYS A 9 16.29 12.28 4.99
C LYS A 9 16.79 12.10 3.55
N GLU A 10 17.55 11.05 3.26
CA GLU A 10 18.03 10.75 1.90
C GLU A 10 16.86 10.35 0.99
N SER A 11 15.90 9.58 1.50
CA SER A 11 14.69 9.18 0.78
C SER A 11 13.84 10.39 0.39
N TYR A 12 13.64 11.32 1.34
CA TYR A 12 12.94 12.59 1.10
C TYR A 12 13.69 13.49 0.10
N ARG A 13 15.04 13.54 0.17
CA ARG A 13 15.86 14.34 -0.75
C ARG A 13 15.82 13.81 -2.18
N LEU A 14 15.72 12.49 -2.37
CA LEU A 14 15.70 11.85 -3.69
C LEU A 14 14.35 12.06 -4.41
N SER A 15 13.25 11.86 -3.71
CA SER A 15 11.91 12.16 -4.22
C SER A 15 10.92 12.38 -3.07
N PRO A 16 10.58 13.63 -2.73
CA PRO A 16 9.65 13.92 -1.64
C PRO A 16 8.26 13.33 -1.92
N PHE A 17 7.85 13.28 -3.19
CA PHE A 17 6.57 12.69 -3.59
C PHE A 17 6.53 11.18 -3.34
N ALA A 18 7.57 10.44 -3.77
CA ALA A 18 7.64 9.00 -3.53
C ALA A 18 7.68 8.67 -2.03
N PHE A 19 8.36 9.50 -1.23
CA PHE A 19 8.40 9.34 0.22
C PHE A 19 7.03 9.44 0.89
N TYR A 20 6.21 10.44 0.52
CA TYR A 20 4.84 10.54 1.04
C TYR A 20 3.97 9.36 0.58
N CYS A 21 4.11 8.94 -0.69
CA CYS A 21 3.43 7.74 -1.18
C CYS A 21 3.77 6.50 -0.34
N GLU A 22 5.05 6.27 -0.03
CA GLU A 22 5.48 5.15 0.83
C GLU A 22 4.94 5.23 2.25
N PHE A 23 4.90 6.44 2.82
CA PHE A 23 4.36 6.64 4.16
C PHE A 23 2.88 6.30 4.23
N PHE A 24 2.08 6.83 3.29
CA PHE A 24 0.65 6.57 3.25
C PHE A 24 0.34 5.13 2.82
N GLU A 25 1.07 4.57 1.85
CA GLU A 25 1.05 3.15 1.52
C GLU A 25 1.20 2.31 2.79
N THR A 26 2.27 2.54 3.55
CA THR A 26 2.58 1.78 4.76
C THR A 26 1.44 1.91 5.77
N LEU A 27 0.93 3.12 5.99
CA LEU A 27 -0.18 3.37 6.91
C LEU A 27 -1.43 2.59 6.51
N PHE A 28 -1.83 2.64 5.23
CA PHE A 28 -3.02 1.95 4.73
C PHE A 28 -2.86 0.43 4.74
N LEU A 29 -1.73 -0.11 4.26
CA LEU A 29 -1.49 -1.56 4.21
C LEU A 29 -1.40 -2.19 5.60
N VAL A 30 -0.70 -1.53 6.55
CA VAL A 30 -0.60 -2.00 7.94
C VAL A 30 -1.97 -1.96 8.61
N SER A 31 -2.71 -0.86 8.45
CA SER A 31 -4.04 -0.73 9.05
C SER A 31 -5.03 -1.73 8.44
N ALA A 32 -5.01 -1.94 7.12
CA ALA A 32 -5.83 -2.96 6.46
C ALA A 32 -5.51 -4.37 6.97
N SER A 33 -4.22 -4.68 7.14
CA SER A 33 -3.77 -5.95 7.72
C SER A 33 -4.24 -6.12 9.16
N ALA A 34 -4.24 -5.06 9.96
CA ALA A 34 -4.73 -5.11 11.34
C ALA A 34 -6.24 -5.38 11.38
N VAL A 35 -7.02 -4.68 10.55
CA VAL A 35 -8.47 -4.90 10.42
C VAL A 35 -8.74 -6.35 10.03
N LEU A 36 -8.13 -6.84 8.94
CA LEU A 36 -8.30 -8.22 8.50
C LEU A 36 -7.94 -9.25 9.59
N THR A 37 -6.88 -8.99 10.35
CA THR A 37 -6.43 -9.90 11.42
C THR A 37 -7.48 -10.01 12.54
N TRP A 38 -8.07 -8.89 12.94
CA TRP A 38 -9.08 -8.88 14.01
C TRP A 38 -10.48 -9.25 13.53
N THR A 39 -10.77 -9.11 12.24
CA THR A 39 -12.04 -9.51 11.64
C THR A 39 -11.93 -10.84 10.88
N VAL A 40 -10.97 -11.71 11.19
CA VAL A 40 -10.71 -12.90 10.36
C VAL A 40 -11.88 -13.89 10.29
N LEU A 41 -12.69 -13.97 11.36
CA LEU A 41 -13.84 -14.88 11.46
C LEU A 41 -15.09 -14.34 10.75
N ASP A 42 -15.22 -13.01 10.68
CA ASP A 42 -16.29 -12.29 9.96
C ASP A 42 -15.66 -11.09 9.25
N PRO A 43 -15.11 -11.30 8.03
CA PRO A 43 -14.24 -10.33 7.38
C PRO A 43 -14.95 -9.03 7.06
N ALA A 44 -14.44 -7.91 7.60
CA ALA A 44 -14.90 -6.56 7.26
C ALA A 44 -14.39 -6.12 5.88
N THR A 45 -14.75 -6.88 4.84
CA THR A 45 -14.32 -6.74 3.45
C THR A 45 -14.56 -5.34 2.90
N GLU A 46 -15.67 -4.70 3.28
CA GLU A 46 -16.01 -3.34 2.90
C GLU A 46 -15.01 -2.28 3.41
N ILE A 47 -14.21 -2.59 4.44
CA ILE A 47 -13.25 -1.67 5.05
C ILE A 47 -11.84 -1.98 4.57
N PHE A 48 -11.37 -3.22 4.77
CA PHE A 48 -9.96 -3.51 4.53
C PHE A 48 -9.59 -3.58 3.04
N ILE A 49 -10.53 -3.92 2.15
CA ILE A 49 -10.26 -4.02 0.70
C ILE A 49 -10.03 -2.65 0.06
N PRO A 50 -10.87 -1.62 0.28
CA PRO A 50 -10.57 -0.26 -0.15
C PRO A 50 -9.23 0.25 0.38
N MET A 51 -8.91 -0.06 1.64
CA MET A 51 -7.63 0.33 2.25
C MET A 51 -6.44 -0.35 1.57
N TYR A 52 -6.51 -1.66 1.30
CA TYR A 52 -5.47 -2.35 0.52
C TYR A 52 -5.35 -1.81 -0.90
N LEU A 53 -6.46 -1.44 -1.54
CA LEU A 53 -6.44 -0.85 -2.88
C LEU A 53 -5.72 0.50 -2.88
N ILE A 54 -6.09 1.42 -1.99
CA ILE A 54 -5.44 2.73 -1.88
C ILE A 54 -3.96 2.56 -1.54
N GLY A 55 -3.64 1.70 -0.57
CA GLY A 55 -2.26 1.43 -0.17
C GLY A 55 -1.42 0.87 -1.33
N SER A 56 -1.93 -0.12 -2.06
CA SER A 56 -1.21 -0.74 -3.18
C SER A 56 -1.06 0.18 -4.40
N ILE A 57 -2.01 1.09 -4.66
CA ILE A 57 -1.87 2.13 -5.69
C ILE A 57 -0.73 3.11 -5.33
N LEU A 58 -0.69 3.57 -4.08
CA LEU A 58 0.37 4.45 -3.60
C LEU A 58 1.74 3.76 -3.64
N GLY A 59 1.80 2.47 -3.28
CA GLY A 59 3.00 1.65 -3.41
C GLY A 59 3.44 1.42 -4.85
N LEU A 60 2.49 1.26 -5.78
CA LEU A 60 2.81 1.17 -7.20
C LEU A 60 3.43 2.48 -7.72
N ILE A 61 2.86 3.63 -7.35
CA ILE A 61 3.38 4.94 -7.75
C ILE A 61 4.79 5.18 -7.19
N SER A 62 5.01 4.89 -5.90
CA SER A 62 6.33 5.08 -5.27
C SER A 62 7.40 4.17 -5.89
N THR A 63 7.06 2.90 -6.15
CA THR A 63 8.01 1.90 -6.66
C THR A 63 8.36 2.11 -8.14
N VAL A 64 7.43 2.63 -8.94
CA VAL A 64 7.70 3.08 -10.32
C VAL A 64 8.72 4.22 -10.32
N ILE A 65 8.55 5.22 -9.44
CA ILE A 65 9.50 6.34 -9.31
C ILE A 65 10.89 5.85 -8.89
N ARG A 66 10.95 4.86 -8.00
CA ARG A 66 12.20 4.26 -7.53
C ARG A 66 12.79 3.19 -8.46
N LYS A 67 12.11 2.85 -9.55
CA LYS A 67 12.54 1.83 -10.53
C LYS A 67 12.76 0.44 -9.92
N ALA A 68 11.92 0.06 -8.95
CA ALA A 68 12.01 -1.24 -8.28
C ALA A 68 11.17 -2.31 -8.99
N ALA A 69 11.73 -2.98 -10.00
CA ALA A 69 10.99 -3.86 -10.93
C ALA A 69 10.14 -4.96 -10.25
N PHE A 70 10.70 -5.69 -9.27
CA PHE A 70 9.94 -6.74 -8.57
C PHE A 70 8.81 -6.18 -7.70
N THR A 71 9.06 -5.04 -7.03
CA THR A 71 8.04 -4.40 -6.21
C THR A 71 6.91 -3.83 -7.06
N ILE A 72 7.22 -3.29 -8.24
CA ILE A 72 6.21 -2.85 -9.22
C ILE A 72 5.28 -4.00 -9.58
N PHE A 73 5.81 -5.20 -9.85
CA PHE A 73 4.99 -6.37 -10.17
C PHE A 73 4.08 -6.75 -9.00
N LEU A 74 4.61 -6.81 -7.78
CA LEU A 74 3.83 -7.11 -6.58
C LEU A 74 2.73 -6.08 -6.32
N CYS A 75 3.06 -4.78 -6.33
CA CYS A 75 2.09 -3.71 -6.14
C CYS A 75 1.01 -3.75 -7.23
N SER A 76 1.38 -3.98 -8.49
CA SER A 76 0.43 -4.11 -9.60
C SER A 76 -0.53 -5.28 -9.37
N TRP A 77 -0.03 -6.42 -8.94
CA TRP A 77 -0.86 -7.59 -8.61
C TRP A 77 -1.86 -7.27 -7.47
N PHE A 78 -1.40 -6.62 -6.39
CA PHE A 78 -2.27 -6.20 -5.30
C PHE A 78 -3.36 -5.21 -5.77
N VAL A 79 -3.02 -4.26 -6.64
CA VAL A 79 -4.01 -3.34 -7.20
C VAL A 79 -5.08 -4.10 -7.97
N VAL A 80 -4.68 -5.05 -8.84
CA VAL A 80 -5.62 -5.85 -9.64
C VAL A 80 -6.54 -6.67 -8.73
N MET A 81 -5.98 -7.43 -7.78
CA MET A 81 -6.77 -8.31 -6.92
C MET A 81 -7.75 -7.53 -6.03
N ASN A 82 -7.30 -6.42 -5.43
CA ASN A 82 -8.19 -5.61 -4.60
C ASN A 82 -9.24 -4.86 -5.42
N THR A 83 -8.95 -4.52 -6.68
CA THR A 83 -9.96 -3.96 -7.60
C THR A 83 -11.04 -4.99 -7.92
N ILE A 84 -10.66 -6.23 -8.24
CA ILE A 84 -11.62 -7.32 -8.49
C ILE A 84 -12.48 -7.57 -7.26
N ALA A 85 -11.86 -7.64 -6.08
CA ALA A 85 -12.58 -7.86 -4.82
C ALA A 85 -13.56 -6.71 -4.52
N LEU A 86 -13.17 -5.46 -4.77
CA LEU A 86 -14.05 -4.31 -4.61
C LEU A 86 -15.26 -4.38 -5.57
N ILE A 87 -15.03 -4.74 -6.83
CA ILE A 87 -16.13 -4.93 -7.80
C ILE A 87 -17.10 -6.02 -7.33
N GLN A 88 -16.58 -7.12 -6.79
CA GLN A 88 -17.43 -8.20 -6.27
C GLN A 88 -18.32 -7.73 -5.11
N ILE A 89 -17.82 -6.90 -4.20
CA ILE A 89 -18.59 -6.34 -3.08
C ILE A 89 -19.68 -5.36 -3.57
N VAL A 90 -19.41 -4.61 -4.64
CA VAL A 90 -20.36 -3.62 -5.16
C VAL A 90 -21.46 -4.27 -6.01
N VAL A 91 -21.16 -5.38 -6.67
CA VAL A 91 -22.08 -6.04 -7.61
C VAL A 91 -22.94 -7.13 -6.97
N ASN A 92 -22.45 -7.83 -5.94
CA ASN A 92 -23.22 -8.82 -5.16
C ASN A 92 -23.80 -8.20 -3.90
#